data_AF-A0A0B4F9J2-F1
#
_entry.id   AF-A0A0B4F9J2-F1
#
_cell.length_a   1.000
_cell.length_b   1.000
_cell.length_c   1.000
_cell.angle_alpha   90.00
_cell.angle_beta   90.00
_cell.angle_gamma   90.00
#
_symmetry.space_group_name_H-M   'P 1'
#
loop_
_entity.id
_entity.type
_entity.pdbx_description
1 polymer ?
#
loop_
_entity_poly.entity_id
_entity_poly.type
_entity_poly.pdbx_seq_one_letter_code
_entity_poly.pdbx_strand_id
1 'polypeptide(L)'
;MDSVQHGSSGNDPIAIVGSACRFSGSLDTPSKLWEVLKEPKELLTKIPRNRFNVDAFYHPSGLHHGTSNVTESYMLADDPRLFNPAFFNIKPIEAHCVDPQ
;
A
#
# COMPACT_ATOMS: atom_id res chain seq x y z
N MET A 1 -28.90 35.72 23.76
CA MET A 1 -28.08 35.44 22.56
C MET A 1 -26.78 34.89 23.10
N ASP A 2 -26.70 33.57 23.25
CA ASP A 2 -25.57 32.92 23.89
C ASP A 2 -24.43 32.82 22.89
N SER A 3 -23.41 33.65 23.11
CA SER A 3 -22.16 33.61 22.38
C SER A 3 -21.43 32.32 22.74
N VAL A 4 -21.42 31.34 21.83
CA VAL A 4 -20.62 30.12 21.98
C VAL A 4 -19.14 30.50 21.91
N GLN A 5 -18.49 30.57 23.07
CA GLN A 5 -17.04 30.64 23.16
C GLN A 5 -16.45 29.29 22.73
N HIS A 6 -15.81 29.26 21.57
CA HIS A 6 -14.91 28.16 21.22
C HIS A 6 -13.64 28.31 22.05
N GLY A 7 -13.56 27.58 23.17
CA GLY A 7 -12.33 27.48 23.94
C GLY A 7 -11.20 26.96 23.03
N SER A 8 -10.16 27.78 22.83
CA SER A 8 -8.94 27.38 22.12
C SER A 8 -8.22 26.34 22.97
N SER A 9 -8.64 25.09 22.81
CA SER A 9 -8.01 23.93 23.44
C SER A 9 -6.70 23.63 22.70
N GLY A 10 -5.66 24.38 23.04
CA GLY A 10 -4.24 23.99 22.93
C GLY A 10 -3.61 23.72 21.56
N ASN A 11 -4.34 23.35 20.52
CA ASN A 11 -3.82 23.09 19.18
C ASN A 11 -4.89 23.38 18.12
N ASP A 12 -4.50 24.10 17.07
CA ASP A 12 -5.35 24.27 15.89
C ASP A 12 -5.57 22.92 15.20
N PRO A 13 -6.82 22.59 14.78
CA PRO A 13 -7.10 21.32 14.13
C PRO A 13 -6.43 21.23 12.75
N ILE A 14 -5.85 20.07 12.45
CA ILE A 14 -5.23 19.78 11.14
C ILE A 14 -6.28 19.16 10.22
N ALA A 15 -6.54 19.81 9.09
CA ALA A 15 -7.47 19.32 8.07
C ALA A 15 -6.75 18.38 7.06
N ILE A 16 -7.36 17.22 6.80
CA ILE A 16 -6.97 16.34 5.69
C ILE A 16 -7.71 16.82 4.44
N VAL A 17 -7.01 17.50 3.54
CA VAL A 17 -7.60 18.12 2.34
C VAL A 17 -7.52 17.24 1.07
N GLY A 18 -6.80 16.11 1.15
CA GLY A 18 -6.65 15.18 0.05
C GLY A 18 -6.02 13.86 0.49
N SER A 19 -6.22 12.81 -0.30
CA SER A 19 -5.57 11.51 -0.10
C SER A 19 -5.35 10.82 -1.46
N ALA A 20 -4.38 9.92 -1.50
CA ALA A 20 -4.11 9.01 -2.60
C ALA A 20 -3.58 7.71 -2.00
N CYS A 21 -3.84 6.58 -2.66
CA CYS A 21 -3.38 5.29 -2.15
C CYS A 21 -3.28 4.24 -3.26
N ARG A 22 -2.46 3.21 -3.01
CA ARG A 22 -2.50 1.95 -3.74
C ARG A 22 -2.56 0.80 -2.73
N PHE A 23 -3.57 -0.07 -2.86
CA PHE A 23 -3.77 -1.24 -2.03
C PHE A 23 -3.99 -2.50 -2.90
N SER A 24 -3.95 -3.69 -2.27
CA SER A 24 -4.28 -4.96 -2.93
C SER A 24 -5.66 -4.89 -3.60
N GLY A 25 -5.85 -5.61 -4.70
CA GLY A 25 -7.14 -5.67 -5.39
C GLY A 25 -7.41 -4.52 -6.36
N SER A 26 -6.37 -3.91 -6.96
CA SER A 26 -6.49 -2.77 -7.88
C SER A 26 -7.17 -1.54 -7.26
N LEU A 27 -6.96 -1.36 -5.95
CA LEU A 27 -7.47 -0.24 -5.15
C LEU A 27 -6.47 0.92 -5.21
N ASP A 28 -6.44 1.60 -6.35
CA ASP A 28 -5.52 2.71 -6.70
C ASP A 28 -6.09 4.10 -6.41
N THR A 29 -7.23 4.19 -5.70
CA THR A 29 -7.83 5.45 -5.26
C THR A 29 -8.48 5.33 -3.88
N PRO A 30 -8.61 6.45 -3.14
CA PRO A 30 -9.32 6.46 -1.86
C PRO A 30 -10.78 6.03 -1.97
N SER A 31 -11.47 6.37 -3.07
CA SER A 31 -12.85 5.95 -3.31
C SER A 31 -12.97 4.44 -3.45
N LYS A 32 -12.07 3.80 -4.22
CA LYS A 32 -12.05 2.33 -4.35
C LYS A 32 -11.76 1.65 -3.02
N LEU A 33 -10.79 2.18 -2.25
CA LEU A 33 -10.51 1.69 -0.90
C LEU A 33 -11.75 1.79 0.00
N TRP A 34 -12.44 2.94 -0.03
CA TRP A 34 -13.62 3.18 0.78
C TRP A 34 -14.76 2.20 0.48
N GLU A 35 -14.99 1.87 -0.79
CA GLU A 35 -15.99 0.86 -1.16
C GLU A 35 -15.67 -0.51 -0.55
N VAL A 36 -14.42 -0.94 -0.55
CA VAL A 36 -14.02 -2.22 0.06
C VAL A 36 -14.05 -2.16 1.60
N LEU A 37 -13.76 -1.02 2.21
CA LEU A 37 -13.86 -0.89 3.67
C LEU A 37 -15.32 -0.96 4.15
N LYS A 38 -16.27 -0.43 3.37
CA LYS A 38 -17.71 -0.57 3.64
C LYS A 38 -18.21 -1.99 3.39
N GLU A 39 -17.78 -2.58 2.28
CA GLU A 39 -18.17 -3.91 1.83
C GLU A 39 -16.92 -4.76 1.57
N PRO A 40 -16.39 -5.43 2.61
CA PRO A 40 -15.16 -6.19 2.51
C PRO A 40 -15.21 -7.27 1.43
N LYS A 41 -14.10 -7.41 0.71
CA LYS A 41 -13.88 -8.44 -0.31
C LYS A 41 -12.61 -9.20 0.04
N GLU A 42 -12.54 -10.46 -0.39
CA GLU A 42 -11.32 -11.25 -0.26
C GLU A 42 -10.24 -10.68 -1.19
N LEU A 43 -9.15 -10.21 -0.59
CA LEU A 43 -8.01 -9.58 -1.29
C LEU A 43 -6.68 -10.26 -0.96
N LEU A 44 -6.69 -11.26 -0.07
CA LEU A 44 -5.54 -12.11 0.20
C LEU A 44 -5.32 -12.99 -1.02
N THR A 45 -4.09 -12.99 -1.53
CA THR A 45 -3.72 -13.81 -2.67
C THR A 45 -2.38 -14.46 -2.41
N LYS A 46 -2.12 -15.59 -3.08
CA LYS A 46 -0.77 -16.17 -3.12
C LYS A 46 0.22 -15.14 -3.63
N ILE A 47 1.37 -15.03 -2.97
CA ILE A 47 2.42 -14.10 -3.38
C ILE A 47 2.82 -14.38 -4.84
N PRO A 48 2.67 -13.40 -5.75
CA PRO A 48 2.93 -13.61 -7.16
C PRO A 48 4.38 -13.99 -7.45
N ARG A 49 4.59 -14.96 -8.37
CA ARG A 49 5.94 -15.43 -8.76
C ARG A 49 6.82 -14.35 -9.37
N ASN A 50 6.23 -13.32 -9.97
CA ASN A 50 6.96 -12.16 -10.51
C ASN A 50 7.54 -11.24 -9.40
N ARG A 51 7.14 -11.42 -8.14
CA ARG A 51 7.75 -10.78 -6.97
C ARG A 51 8.89 -11.63 -6.43
N PHE A 52 8.59 -12.88 -6.08
CA PHE A 52 9.57 -13.92 -5.77
C PHE A 52 8.89 -15.30 -5.75
N ASN A 53 9.67 -16.37 -5.85
CA ASN A 53 9.13 -17.73 -5.77
C ASN A 53 8.86 -18.13 -4.32
N VAL A 54 7.67 -17.82 -3.80
CA VAL A 54 7.30 -18.12 -2.42
C VAL A 54 7.36 -19.61 -2.07
N ASP A 55 7.11 -20.49 -3.05
CA ASP A 55 7.16 -21.94 -2.84
C ASP A 55 8.59 -22.43 -2.54
N ALA A 56 9.63 -21.74 -3.04
CA ALA A 56 11.02 -22.07 -2.74
C ALA A 56 11.46 -21.65 -1.32
N PHE A 57 10.70 -20.77 -0.68
CA PHE A 57 10.97 -20.30 0.69
C PHE A 57 9.93 -20.82 1.68
N TYR A 58 8.99 -21.68 1.27
CA TYR A 58 7.96 -22.17 2.16
C TYR A 58 8.47 -23.29 3.07
N HIS A 59 8.18 -23.18 4.35
CA HIS A 59 8.28 -24.29 5.29
C HIS A 59 7.12 -24.20 6.30
N PRO A 60 6.47 -25.32 6.68
CA PRO A 60 5.30 -25.28 7.57
C PRO A 60 5.61 -24.69 8.95
N SER A 61 6.84 -24.89 9.46
CA SER A 61 7.33 -24.19 10.65
C SER A 61 7.99 -22.87 10.25
N GLY A 62 7.44 -21.74 10.73
CA GLY A 62 8.03 -20.42 10.52
C GLY A 62 9.34 -20.17 11.27
N LEU A 63 9.75 -21.08 12.16
CA LEU A 63 11.04 -21.04 12.85
C LEU A 63 12.16 -21.72 12.05
N HIS A 64 11.84 -22.38 10.95
CA HIS A 64 12.85 -23.00 10.11
C HIS A 64 13.70 -21.92 9.43
N HIS A 65 15.02 -22.10 9.48
CA HIS A 65 15.99 -21.13 8.99
C HIS A 65 15.78 -20.83 7.49
N GLY A 66 15.85 -19.54 7.13
CA GLY A 66 15.81 -19.09 5.74
C GLY A 66 14.48 -19.31 5.03
N THR A 67 13.39 -19.58 5.77
CA THR A 67 12.07 -19.89 5.20
C THR A 67 10.95 -19.09 5.89
N SER A 68 9.76 -19.12 5.31
CA SER A 68 8.52 -18.54 5.83
C SER A 68 7.41 -19.59 5.80
N ASN A 69 6.51 -19.55 6.78
CA ASN A 69 5.28 -20.34 6.74
C ASN A 69 4.10 -19.60 6.08
N VAL A 70 4.29 -18.36 5.65
CA VAL A 70 3.29 -17.54 4.96
C VAL A 70 3.52 -17.59 3.46
N THR A 71 2.48 -17.95 2.70
CA THR A 71 2.53 -18.00 1.23
C THR A 71 1.63 -16.98 0.54
N GLU A 72 0.83 -16.26 1.31
CA GLU A 72 -0.20 -15.35 0.84
C GLU A 72 -0.01 -13.96 1.47
N SER A 73 -0.36 -12.91 0.73
CA SER A 73 -0.29 -11.54 1.19
C SER A 73 -1.21 -10.63 0.39
N TYR A 74 -1.51 -9.45 0.92
CA TYR A 74 -2.22 -8.38 0.24
C TYR A 74 -1.25 -7.61 -0.66
N MET A 75 -0.84 -8.23 -1.76
CA MET A 75 0.08 -7.65 -2.73
C MET A 75 -0.63 -6.68 -3.68
N LEU A 76 0.05 -5.62 -4.12
CA LEU A 76 -0.45 -4.77 -5.20
C LEU A 76 -0.70 -5.61 -6.46
N ALA A 77 -1.82 -5.32 -7.14
CA ALA A 77 -2.14 -5.94 -8.42
C ALA A 77 -1.25 -5.40 -9.55
N ASP A 78 -0.86 -4.13 -9.46
CA ASP A 78 0.06 -3.48 -10.39
C ASP A 78 1.50 -3.98 -10.19
N ASP A 79 2.30 -3.90 -11.25
CA ASP A 79 3.74 -4.11 -11.15
C ASP A 79 4.39 -2.88 -10.48
N PRO A 80 4.95 -3.02 -9.26
CA PRO A 80 5.54 -1.89 -8.53
C PRO A 80 6.76 -1.30 -9.23
N ARG A 81 7.34 -2.00 -10.22
CA ARG A 81 8.48 -1.50 -11.01
C ARG A 81 8.07 -0.52 -12.10
N LEU A 82 6.77 -0.43 -12.43
CA LEU A 82 6.27 0.52 -13.42
C LEU A 82 6.22 1.92 -12.82
N PHE A 83 7.04 2.81 -13.36
CA PHE A 83 7.22 4.17 -12.91
C PHE A 83 7.29 5.11 -14.11
N ASN A 84 6.80 6.34 -13.97
CA ASN A 84 6.88 7.37 -15.01
C ASN A 84 8.01 8.37 -14.68
N PRO A 85 9.28 8.07 -15.04
CA PRO A 85 10.41 8.89 -14.62
C PRO A 85 10.40 10.29 -15.25
N ALA A 86 9.87 10.42 -16.47
CA ALA A 86 9.79 11.70 -17.17
C ALA A 86 8.88 12.69 -16.42
N PHE A 87 7.79 12.22 -15.82
CA PHE A 87 6.91 13.07 -14.99
C PHE A 87 7.65 13.69 -13.80
N PHE A 88 8.60 12.95 -13.21
CA PHE A 88 9.37 13.40 -12.04
C PHE A 88 10.73 14.01 -12.42
N ASN A 89 11.02 14.21 -13.71
CA ASN A 89 12.33 14.66 -14.20
C ASN A 89 13.50 13.76 -13.76
N ILE A 90 13.25 12.46 -13.57
CA ILE A 90 14.27 11.46 -13.22
C ILE A 90 14.81 10.85 -14.52
N LYS A 91 16.14 10.67 -14.63
CA LYS A 91 16.71 10.00 -15.81
C LYS A 91 16.33 8.52 -15.81
N PRO A 92 16.14 7.88 -16.98
CA PRO A 92 15.83 6.44 -17.02
C PRO A 92 16.81 5.57 -16.25
N ILE A 93 18.11 5.89 -16.29
CA ILE A 93 19.14 5.15 -15.55
C ILE A 93 19.01 5.28 -14.03
N GLU A 94 18.61 6.46 -13.54
CA GLU A 94 18.40 6.70 -12.12
C GLU A 94 17.13 5.99 -11.63
N ALA A 95 16.07 5.97 -12.45
CA ALA A 95 14.81 5.29 -12.14
C ALA A 95 14.98 3.79 -11.87
N HIS A 96 15.95 3.12 -12.51
CA HIS A 96 16.26 1.72 -12.24
C HIS A 96 16.84 1.47 -10.84
N CYS A 97 17.38 2.49 -10.19
CA CYS A 97 17.94 2.43 -8.84
C CYS A 97 16.96 2.94 -7.77
N VAL A 98 15.79 3.45 -8.17
CA VAL A 98 14.76 3.91 -7.23
C VAL A 98 14.09 2.68 -6.63
N ASP A 99 14.06 2.64 -5.30
CA ASP A 99 13.21 1.68 -4.57
C ASP A 99 11.75 1.97 -4.95
N PRO A 100 10.95 0.97 -5.35
CA PRO A 100 9.52 1.15 -5.58
C PRO A 100 8.68 1.72 -4.42
N GLN A 101 9.24 1.90 -3.21
CA GLN A 101 8.61 2.52 -2.03
C GLN A 101 8.71 4.04 -2.01
#